data_AF-A0A1B2HTI2-F1
#
_entry.id   AF-A0A1B2HTI2-F1
#
_cell.length_a   1.000
_cell.length_b   1.000
_cell.length_c   1.000
_cell.angle_alpha   90.00
_cell.angle_beta   90.00
_cell.angle_gamma   90.00
#
_symmetry.space_group_name_H-M   'P 1'
#
loop_
_entity.id
_entity.type
_entity.pdbx_description
1 polymer ?
#
loop_
_entity_poly.entity_id
_entity_poly.type
_entity_poly.pdbx_seq_one_letter_code
_entity_poly.pdbx_strand_id
1 'polypeptide(L)'
;MIVPTPSSAPRRTGAFVLEEDVTIRVTGQARTAAAMLREHIFRQTGHTLAESPDGRLMVTLDPALRGLGPEGYALLVSPNAVMLRARTQAGLRHGVQSFRQLMTQDGTVRAADVQDSPAFAWRGVSSELLPPAEMRATIDRMAAYKLNVLHLRPDGDQHELRELVEYALANGVTVVPEIGRSLAEVLEVFPSRWVHIGRAKLTRGLAGLLQSHDRVPVRWHDGAGTADVLGRTASSPRATPACAVAGRLVRRPGAAAALGRTGVPRARLRSSFPGYHGAPRGKERDMPSSRSLRRMAALPLVLLVVAAVLDVLHLVTGSSTAAAFAWHLIAAGLLLGIAVAAAQWLDRIFAESAAFTTGDLVIAGALVLFGTSWVLRLGQIGWEPSLPAVFAAWVGALGVCAVGFLGTAGRLRQKPAVSTS
;
A
#
# COMPACT_ATOMS: atom_id res chain seq x y z
N MET A 1 -34.20 -9.22 -5.35
CA MET A 1 -33.85 -9.41 -3.92
C MET A 1 -32.59 -8.60 -3.66
N ILE A 2 -32.48 -7.96 -2.50
CA ILE A 2 -31.26 -7.22 -2.13
C ILE A 2 -30.44 -8.09 -1.16
N VAL A 3 -29.15 -8.23 -1.44
CA VAL A 3 -28.16 -8.97 -0.66
C VAL A 3 -26.96 -8.04 -0.39
N PRO A 4 -26.54 -7.84 0.87
CA PRO A 4 -27.18 -8.31 2.11
C PRO A 4 -28.60 -7.77 2.29
N THR A 5 -29.41 -8.45 3.11
CA THR A 5 -30.76 -7.99 3.44
C THR A 5 -30.70 -6.63 4.13
N PRO A 6 -31.41 -5.61 3.62
CA PRO A 6 -31.38 -4.28 4.20
C PRO A 6 -32.11 -4.22 5.55
N SER A 7 -31.78 -3.23 6.39
CA SER A 7 -32.46 -3.05 7.68
C SER A 7 -33.97 -2.77 7.54
N SER A 8 -34.39 -2.08 6.48
CA SER A 8 -35.79 -1.90 6.11
C SER A 8 -35.97 -1.90 4.60
N ALA A 9 -36.93 -2.69 4.12
CA ALA A 9 -37.37 -2.68 2.72
C ALA A 9 -38.86 -3.04 2.60
N PRO A 10 -39.79 -2.12 2.89
CA PRO A 10 -41.21 -2.35 2.68
C PRO A 10 -41.49 -2.73 1.22
N ARG A 11 -42.42 -3.66 1.01
CA ARG A 11 -42.81 -4.06 -0.34
C ARG A 11 -43.43 -2.88 -1.08
N ARG A 12 -42.97 -2.65 -2.30
CA ARG A 12 -43.56 -1.71 -3.26
C ARG A 12 -43.92 -2.48 -4.52
N THR A 13 -44.90 -1.98 -5.26
CA THR A 13 -45.35 -2.54 -6.53
C THR A 13 -44.96 -1.61 -7.68
N GLY A 14 -44.78 -2.18 -8.87
CA GLY A 14 -44.34 -1.48 -10.07
C GLY A 14 -42.83 -1.54 -10.29
N ALA A 15 -42.37 -0.80 -11.30
CA ALA A 15 -40.98 -0.68 -11.68
C ALA A 15 -40.73 0.68 -12.34
N PHE A 16 -39.51 1.16 -12.25
CA PHE A 16 -39.00 2.29 -13.02
C PHE A 16 -38.34 1.76 -14.29
N VAL A 17 -38.67 2.31 -15.45
CA VAL A 17 -38.09 1.90 -16.74
C VAL A 17 -36.94 2.84 -17.07
N LEU A 18 -35.75 2.31 -17.32
CA LEU A 18 -34.59 3.10 -17.78
C LEU A 18 -34.67 3.26 -19.29
N GLU A 19 -35.39 4.29 -19.74
CA GLU A 19 -35.46 4.72 -21.14
C GLU A 19 -34.25 5.60 -21.51
N GLU A 20 -34.01 5.80 -22.81
CA GLU A 20 -32.91 6.65 -23.33
C GLU A 20 -33.01 8.12 -22.90
N ASP A 21 -34.23 8.61 -22.65
CA ASP A 21 -34.51 9.99 -22.24
C ASP A 21 -34.32 10.21 -20.73
N VAL A 22 -34.08 9.15 -19.96
CA VAL A 22 -33.90 9.26 -18.50
C VAL A 22 -32.63 10.07 -18.24
N THR A 23 -32.81 11.15 -17.50
CA THR A 23 -31.72 12.00 -17.04
C THR A 23 -31.51 11.86 -15.55
N ILE A 24 -30.30 12.19 -15.12
CA ILE A 24 -29.86 12.06 -13.73
C ILE A 24 -29.56 13.43 -13.13
N ARG A 25 -30.15 13.68 -11.96
CA ARG A 25 -29.88 14.84 -11.13
C ARG A 25 -28.86 14.48 -10.06
N VAL A 26 -27.71 15.13 -10.08
CA VAL A 26 -26.65 14.95 -9.08
C VAL A 26 -26.60 16.18 -8.19
N THR A 27 -26.78 16.00 -6.88
CA THR A 27 -26.68 17.11 -5.92
C THR A 27 -25.72 16.81 -4.76
N GLY A 28 -25.16 17.87 -4.20
CA GLY A 28 -24.04 17.77 -3.26
C GLY A 28 -22.78 17.22 -3.95
N GLN A 29 -21.86 16.67 -3.15
CA GLN A 29 -20.61 16.09 -3.66
C GLN A 29 -20.80 14.68 -4.26
N ALA A 30 -21.98 14.31 -4.77
CA ALA A 30 -22.34 12.94 -5.14
C ALA A 30 -21.75 12.42 -6.48
N ARG A 31 -20.85 13.17 -7.14
CA ARG A 31 -20.37 12.86 -8.50
C ARG A 31 -19.77 11.47 -8.66
N THR A 32 -18.97 11.01 -7.70
CA THR A 32 -18.35 9.67 -7.75
C THR A 32 -19.40 8.56 -7.76
N ALA A 33 -20.38 8.61 -6.86
CA ALA A 33 -21.45 7.61 -6.82
C ALA A 33 -22.36 7.68 -8.04
N ALA A 34 -22.64 8.89 -8.54
CA ALA A 34 -23.40 9.08 -9.78
C ALA A 34 -22.68 8.47 -10.99
N ALA A 35 -21.36 8.64 -11.09
CA ALA A 35 -20.55 8.00 -12.15
C ALA A 35 -20.60 6.46 -12.06
N MET A 36 -20.47 5.89 -10.86
CA MET A 36 -20.62 4.43 -10.67
C MET A 36 -22.01 3.93 -11.09
N LEU A 37 -23.06 4.69 -10.76
CA LEU A 37 -24.42 4.34 -11.13
C LEU A 37 -24.62 4.38 -12.65
N ARG A 38 -24.13 5.43 -13.32
CA ARG A 38 -24.14 5.54 -14.78
C ARG A 38 -23.44 4.35 -15.43
N GLU A 39 -22.26 3.98 -14.93
CA GLU A 39 -21.50 2.84 -15.44
C GLU A 39 -22.29 1.53 -15.33
N HIS A 40 -22.96 1.30 -14.19
CA HIS A 40 -23.80 0.11 -14.04
C HIS A 40 -25.00 0.10 -14.99
N ILE A 41 -25.64 1.26 -15.19
CA ILE A 41 -26.78 1.38 -16.11
C ILE A 41 -26.33 1.19 -17.55
N PHE A 42 -25.21 1.80 -17.95
CA PHE A 42 -24.63 1.66 -19.28
C PHE A 42 -24.27 0.20 -19.57
N ARG A 43 -23.60 -0.51 -18.66
CA ARG A 43 -23.27 -1.94 -18.85
C ARG A 43 -24.49 -2.83 -19.00
N GLN A 44 -25.62 -2.47 -18.38
CA GLN A 44 -26.83 -3.28 -18.40
C GLN A 44 -27.73 -2.95 -19.61
N THR A 45 -27.82 -1.68 -19.99
CA THR A 45 -28.84 -1.18 -20.94
C THR A 45 -28.25 -0.56 -22.21
N GLY A 46 -26.96 -0.19 -22.20
CA GLY A 46 -26.32 0.62 -23.25
C GLY A 46 -26.66 2.11 -23.17
N HIS A 47 -27.57 2.54 -22.30
CA HIS A 47 -28.00 3.93 -22.21
C HIS A 47 -27.00 4.81 -21.45
N THR A 48 -26.73 5.99 -21.99
CA THR A 48 -25.89 7.01 -21.35
C THR A 48 -26.77 8.07 -20.71
N LEU A 49 -26.78 8.14 -19.37
CA LEU A 49 -27.61 9.11 -18.66
C LEU A 49 -26.99 10.51 -18.64
N ALA A 50 -27.61 11.46 -19.34
CA ALA A 50 -27.24 12.87 -19.29
C ALA A 50 -27.59 13.50 -17.92
N GLU A 51 -26.78 14.47 -17.46
CA GLU A 51 -27.13 15.25 -16.26
C GLU A 51 -28.26 16.23 -16.60
N SER A 52 -29.29 16.33 -15.74
CA SER A 52 -30.34 17.36 -15.84
C SER A 52 -30.80 17.82 -14.45
N PRO A 53 -31.10 19.11 -14.23
CA PRO A 53 -31.71 19.60 -12.99
C PRO A 53 -33.03 18.89 -12.64
N ASP A 54 -33.77 18.45 -13.65
CA ASP A 54 -35.08 17.79 -13.54
C ASP A 54 -34.99 16.27 -13.74
N GLY A 55 -33.81 15.70 -13.55
CA GLY A 55 -33.57 14.27 -13.75
C GLY A 55 -34.46 13.37 -12.89
N ARG A 56 -35.15 12.42 -13.54
CA ARG A 56 -35.99 11.40 -12.88
C ARG A 56 -35.17 10.49 -11.95
N LEU A 57 -33.87 10.35 -12.20
CA LEU A 57 -32.95 9.65 -11.30
C LEU A 57 -32.16 10.68 -10.48
N MET A 58 -32.35 10.71 -9.17
CA MET A 58 -31.66 11.65 -8.29
C MET A 58 -30.64 10.95 -7.39
N VAL A 59 -29.39 11.41 -7.41
CA VAL A 59 -28.32 10.98 -6.50
C VAL A 59 -27.86 12.18 -5.68
N THR A 60 -28.05 12.11 -4.36
CA THR A 60 -27.85 13.26 -3.47
C THR A 60 -26.99 12.88 -2.27
N LEU A 61 -25.87 13.57 -2.11
CA LEU A 61 -25.13 13.55 -0.86
C LEU A 61 -25.77 14.59 0.08
N ASP A 62 -26.47 14.10 1.10
CA ASP A 62 -27.28 14.91 2.01
C ASP A 62 -26.72 14.84 3.44
N PRO A 63 -25.94 15.85 3.88
CA PRO A 63 -25.42 15.92 5.24
C PRO A 63 -26.51 15.96 6.32
N ALA A 64 -27.73 16.37 5.98
CA ALA A 64 -28.86 16.44 6.90
C ALA A 64 -29.57 15.09 7.11
N LEU A 65 -29.26 14.06 6.32
CA LEU A 65 -29.78 12.71 6.51
C LEU A 65 -29.18 12.08 7.78
N ARG A 66 -29.92 12.15 8.88
CA ARG A 66 -29.55 11.60 10.19
C ARG A 66 -30.17 10.20 10.40
N GLY A 67 -29.63 9.45 11.36
CA GLY A 67 -30.21 8.17 11.81
C GLY A 67 -29.70 6.90 11.11
N LEU A 68 -29.03 7.02 9.96
CA LEU A 68 -28.53 5.85 9.19
C LEU A 68 -27.00 5.62 9.33
N GLY A 69 -26.32 6.42 10.16
CA GLY A 69 -24.88 6.28 10.38
C GLY A 69 -24.01 6.72 9.19
N PRO A 70 -22.70 6.43 9.23
CA PRO A 70 -21.75 6.88 8.21
C PRO A 70 -21.80 6.08 6.90
N GLU A 71 -22.34 4.86 6.92
CA GLU A 71 -22.43 3.99 5.74
C GLU A 71 -23.88 3.75 5.30
N GLY A 72 -24.87 4.33 5.98
CA GLY A 72 -26.27 4.11 5.61
C GLY A 72 -26.76 4.99 4.47
N TYR A 73 -27.82 4.54 3.82
CA TYR A 73 -28.45 5.19 2.68
C TYR A 73 -29.96 4.95 2.64
N ALA A 74 -30.66 5.84 1.94
CA ALA A 74 -32.05 5.69 1.59
C ALA A 74 -32.18 5.63 0.06
N LEU A 75 -32.87 4.60 -0.45
CA LEU A 75 -33.16 4.40 -1.87
C LEU A 75 -34.65 4.22 -2.07
N LEU A 76 -35.27 5.15 -2.77
CA LEU A 76 -36.66 5.06 -3.21
C LEU A 76 -36.69 4.85 -4.72
N VAL A 77 -37.34 3.78 -5.17
CA VAL A 77 -37.63 3.49 -6.57
C VAL A 77 -39.15 3.48 -6.73
N SER A 78 -39.66 4.41 -7.52
CA SER A 78 -41.07 4.51 -7.91
C SER A 78 -41.17 4.43 -9.44
N PRO A 79 -42.37 4.19 -10.01
CA PRO A 79 -42.53 4.21 -11.47
C PRO A 79 -42.13 5.52 -12.15
N ASN A 80 -42.20 6.64 -11.43
CA ASN A 80 -41.97 7.97 -12.00
C ASN A 80 -40.55 8.50 -11.76
N ALA A 81 -39.90 8.08 -10.68
CA ALA A 81 -38.60 8.60 -10.28
C ALA A 81 -37.85 7.64 -9.33
N VAL A 82 -36.53 7.80 -9.32
CA VAL A 82 -35.61 7.14 -8.40
C VAL A 82 -34.89 8.19 -7.56
N MET A 83 -34.80 7.98 -6.25
CA MET A 83 -34.07 8.85 -5.34
C MET A 83 -33.13 8.04 -4.47
N LEU A 84 -31.83 8.29 -4.61
CA LEU A 84 -30.76 7.76 -3.76
C LEU A 84 -30.15 8.89 -2.94
N ARG A 85 -30.20 8.75 -1.61
CA ARG A 85 -29.68 9.72 -0.64
C ARG A 85 -28.79 9.03 0.37
N ALA A 86 -27.68 9.67 0.72
CA ALA A 86 -26.86 9.26 1.87
C ALA A 86 -26.09 10.43 2.45
N ARG A 87 -25.70 10.31 3.73
CA ARG A 87 -24.89 11.32 4.42
C ARG A 87 -23.44 11.38 3.93
N THR A 88 -22.92 10.27 3.42
CA THR A 88 -21.53 10.14 2.99
C THR A 88 -21.43 9.42 1.65
N GLN A 89 -20.24 9.48 1.04
CA GLN A 89 -19.93 8.70 -0.16
C GLN A 89 -20.06 7.18 0.06
N ALA A 90 -19.72 6.69 1.25
CA ALA A 90 -19.81 5.26 1.55
C ALA A 90 -21.25 4.76 1.50
N GLY A 91 -22.19 5.54 2.06
CA GLY A 91 -23.61 5.24 1.96
C GLY A 91 -24.12 5.29 0.52
N LEU A 92 -23.73 6.31 -0.26
CA LEU A 92 -24.11 6.38 -1.67
C LEU A 92 -23.62 5.16 -2.46
N ARG A 93 -22.37 4.72 -2.26
CA ARG A 93 -21.84 3.50 -2.90
C ARG A 93 -22.68 2.27 -2.57
N HIS A 94 -23.04 2.08 -1.31
CA HIS A 94 -23.89 0.96 -0.90
C HIS A 94 -25.28 1.02 -1.52
N GLY A 95 -25.86 2.21 -1.63
CA GLY A 95 -27.14 2.41 -2.30
C GLY A 95 -27.09 2.15 -3.81
N VAL A 96 -25.99 2.51 -4.48
CA VAL A 96 -25.73 2.13 -5.88
C VAL A 96 -25.72 0.61 -6.05
N GLN A 97 -25.10 -0.13 -5.12
CA GLN A 97 -25.10 -1.60 -5.18
C GLN A 97 -26.51 -2.18 -5.01
N SER A 98 -27.32 -1.63 -4.12
CA SER A 98 -28.72 -2.04 -3.96
C SER A 98 -29.57 -1.71 -5.18
N PHE A 99 -29.38 -0.53 -5.79
CA PHE A 99 -30.02 -0.18 -7.06
C PHE A 99 -29.67 -1.20 -8.15
N ARG A 100 -28.37 -1.53 -8.29
CA ARG A 100 -27.89 -2.51 -9.28
C ARG A 100 -28.55 -3.87 -9.12
N GLN A 101 -28.82 -4.31 -7.89
CA GLN A 101 -29.49 -5.59 -7.62
C GLN A 101 -31.02 -5.55 -7.84
N LEU A 102 -31.62 -4.37 -7.85
CA LEU A 102 -33.03 -4.17 -8.19
C LEU A 102 -33.26 -4.07 -9.70
N MET A 103 -32.23 -3.65 -10.44
CA MET A 103 -32.22 -3.61 -11.90
C MET A 103 -32.27 -5.01 -12.50
N THR A 104 -33.07 -5.18 -13.54
CA THR A 104 -33.24 -6.42 -14.31
C THR A 104 -32.47 -6.35 -15.64
N GLN A 105 -32.47 -7.43 -16.41
CA GLN A 105 -31.76 -7.49 -17.69
C GLN A 105 -32.38 -6.61 -18.78
N ASP A 106 -33.69 -6.38 -18.72
CA ASP A 106 -34.47 -5.53 -19.61
C ASP A 106 -34.40 -4.03 -19.26
N GLY A 107 -33.51 -3.62 -18.35
CA GLY A 107 -33.36 -2.21 -17.97
C GLY A 107 -34.49 -1.67 -17.08
N THR A 108 -35.31 -2.53 -16.49
CA THR A 108 -36.30 -2.12 -15.49
C THR A 108 -35.73 -2.22 -14.07
N VAL A 109 -36.15 -1.33 -13.18
CA VAL A 109 -35.71 -1.31 -11.77
C VAL A 109 -36.93 -1.51 -10.91
N ARG A 110 -36.97 -2.62 -10.17
CA ARG A 110 -38.14 -2.96 -9.33
C ARG A 110 -38.39 -1.88 -8.28
N ALA A 111 -39.66 -1.50 -8.11
CA ALA A 111 -40.04 -0.52 -7.09
C ALA A 111 -39.63 -1.01 -5.70
N ALA A 112 -39.07 -0.08 -4.92
CA ALA A 112 -38.52 -0.37 -3.62
C ALA A 112 -38.46 0.90 -2.77
N ASP A 113 -38.56 0.73 -1.46
CA ASP A 113 -38.29 1.78 -0.48
C ASP A 113 -37.31 1.17 0.50
N VAL A 114 -36.04 1.56 0.43
CA VAL A 114 -34.97 0.91 1.18
C VAL A 114 -34.34 1.94 2.09
N GLN A 115 -34.29 1.63 3.37
CA GLN A 115 -33.41 2.31 4.31
C GLN A 115 -32.47 1.25 4.85
N ASP A 116 -31.17 1.47 4.73
CA ASP A 116 -30.19 0.47 5.12
C ASP A 116 -29.00 1.12 5.81
N SER A 117 -28.42 0.38 6.76
CA SER A 117 -27.20 0.73 7.46
C SER A 117 -26.57 -0.57 7.98
N PRO A 118 -25.23 -0.72 7.90
CA PRO A 118 -24.60 -1.97 8.30
C PRO A 118 -24.68 -2.20 9.82
N ALA A 119 -25.00 -3.42 10.22
CA ALA A 119 -25.01 -3.83 11.63
C ALA A 119 -23.60 -3.80 12.28
N PHE A 120 -22.56 -4.00 11.47
CA PHE A 120 -21.16 -3.98 11.90
C PHE A 120 -20.35 -3.07 10.99
N ALA A 121 -19.54 -2.18 11.58
CA ALA A 121 -18.64 -1.31 10.82
C ALA A 121 -17.50 -2.08 10.12
N TRP A 122 -17.19 -3.29 10.59
CA TRP A 122 -16.10 -4.13 10.06
C TRP A 122 -16.67 -5.37 9.40
N ARG A 123 -16.59 -5.45 8.06
CA ARG A 123 -17.13 -6.57 7.27
C ARG A 123 -16.08 -6.98 6.26
N GLY A 124 -15.33 -8.03 6.59
CA GLY A 124 -14.10 -8.32 5.86
C GLY A 124 -13.89 -9.74 5.39
N VAL A 125 -12.94 -9.86 4.48
CA VAL A 125 -12.46 -11.10 3.86
C VAL A 125 -10.95 -11.18 4.10
N SER A 126 -10.43 -12.38 4.34
CA SER A 126 -8.99 -12.63 4.38
C SER A 126 -8.55 -13.34 3.11
N SER A 127 -7.47 -12.88 2.50
CA SER A 127 -6.91 -13.47 1.28
C SER A 127 -5.39 -13.39 1.28
N GLU A 128 -4.75 -14.38 0.65
CA GLU A 128 -3.38 -14.22 0.14
C GLU A 128 -3.37 -13.23 -1.03
N LEU A 129 -2.20 -12.75 -1.43
CA LEU A 129 -2.05 -12.02 -2.69
C LEU A 129 -2.30 -12.98 -3.86
N LEU A 130 -3.30 -12.64 -4.68
CA LEU A 130 -3.65 -13.34 -5.92
C LEU A 130 -3.18 -12.53 -7.12
N PRO A 131 -3.16 -13.11 -8.34
CA PRO A 131 -2.89 -12.35 -9.55
C PRO A 131 -3.77 -11.09 -9.65
N PRO A 132 -3.26 -9.96 -10.19
CA PRO A 132 -3.93 -8.67 -10.13
C PRO A 132 -5.40 -8.68 -10.61
N ALA A 133 -5.69 -9.41 -11.69
CA ALA A 133 -7.05 -9.53 -12.22
C ALA A 133 -8.01 -10.23 -11.25
N GLU A 134 -7.58 -11.31 -10.61
CA GLU A 134 -8.37 -12.05 -9.62
C GLU A 134 -8.58 -11.24 -8.35
N MET A 135 -7.58 -10.45 -7.96
CA MET A 135 -7.69 -9.59 -6.80
C MET A 135 -8.69 -8.43 -7.05
N ARG A 136 -8.66 -7.81 -8.24
CA ARG A 136 -9.65 -6.81 -8.64
C ARG A 136 -11.06 -7.41 -8.65
N ALA A 137 -11.24 -8.60 -9.23
CA ALA A 137 -12.52 -9.30 -9.22
C ALA A 137 -13.00 -9.61 -7.78
N THR A 138 -12.08 -9.91 -6.86
CA THR A 138 -12.41 -10.11 -5.44
C THR A 138 -12.89 -8.83 -4.78
N ILE A 139 -12.20 -7.72 -5.01
CA ILE A 139 -12.60 -6.39 -4.52
C ILE A 139 -13.97 -5.98 -5.10
N ASP A 140 -14.21 -6.21 -6.37
CA ASP A 140 -15.50 -5.92 -7.01
C ASP A 140 -16.64 -6.71 -6.37
N ARG A 141 -16.42 -8.00 -6.08
CA ARG A 141 -17.38 -8.82 -5.33
C ARG A 141 -17.58 -8.30 -3.91
N MET A 142 -16.51 -7.91 -3.23
CA MET A 142 -16.61 -7.33 -1.89
C MET A 142 -17.46 -6.05 -1.90
N ALA A 143 -17.18 -5.12 -2.81
CA ALA A 143 -17.95 -3.90 -2.98
C ALA A 143 -19.42 -4.20 -3.33
N ALA A 144 -19.66 -5.13 -4.25
CA ALA A 144 -21.00 -5.60 -4.64
C ALA A 144 -21.85 -6.09 -3.45
N TYR A 145 -21.22 -6.74 -2.48
CA TYR A 145 -21.85 -7.26 -1.26
C TYR A 145 -21.61 -6.39 -0.03
N LYS A 146 -21.20 -5.13 -0.22
CA LYS A 146 -21.01 -4.12 0.83
C LYS A 146 -19.98 -4.50 1.91
N LEU A 147 -19.04 -5.39 1.57
CA LEU A 147 -17.87 -5.73 2.40
C LEU A 147 -16.82 -4.64 2.23
N ASN A 148 -16.20 -4.21 3.33
CA ASN A 148 -15.38 -3.00 3.37
C ASN A 148 -13.96 -3.20 3.87
N VAL A 149 -13.57 -4.43 4.25
CA VAL A 149 -12.19 -4.70 4.72
C VAL A 149 -11.59 -5.94 4.05
N LEU A 150 -10.46 -5.77 3.38
CA LEU A 150 -9.65 -6.86 2.85
C LEU A 150 -8.43 -7.06 3.75
N HIS A 151 -8.40 -8.14 4.52
CA HIS A 151 -7.18 -8.57 5.20
C HIS A 151 -6.30 -9.30 4.20
N LEU A 152 -5.18 -8.69 3.82
CA LEU A 152 -4.33 -9.18 2.74
C LEU A 152 -3.01 -9.67 3.32
N ARG A 153 -2.58 -10.91 3.01
CA ARG A 153 -1.18 -11.29 3.18
C ARG A 153 -0.39 -10.82 1.97
N PRO A 154 0.49 -9.81 2.11
CA PRO A 154 1.25 -9.29 0.99
C PRO A 154 2.41 -10.23 0.66
N ASP A 155 2.55 -10.60 -0.61
CA ASP A 155 3.67 -11.39 -1.14
C ASP A 155 4.01 -10.95 -2.57
N GLY A 156 4.23 -9.65 -2.77
CA GLY A 156 4.43 -9.05 -4.09
C GLY A 156 5.18 -7.74 -4.02
N ASP A 157 5.45 -7.14 -5.18
CA ASP A 157 6.18 -5.89 -5.23
C ASP A 157 5.34 -4.68 -4.75
N GLN A 158 6.04 -3.62 -4.32
CA GLN A 158 5.37 -2.44 -3.75
C GLN A 158 4.53 -1.66 -4.77
N HIS A 159 4.82 -1.77 -6.06
CA HIS A 159 4.08 -1.06 -7.10
C HIS A 159 2.74 -1.74 -7.34
N GLU A 160 2.75 -3.06 -7.53
CA GLU A 160 1.53 -3.88 -7.64
C GLU A 160 0.64 -3.73 -6.41
N LEU A 161 1.22 -3.78 -5.20
CA LEU A 161 0.47 -3.58 -3.97
C LEU A 161 -0.14 -2.17 -3.88
N ARG A 162 0.56 -1.13 -4.36
CA ARG A 162 0.02 0.24 -4.37
C ARG A 162 -1.16 0.37 -5.31
N GLU A 163 -1.03 -0.10 -6.54
CA GLU A 163 -2.13 -0.08 -7.52
C GLU A 163 -3.36 -0.83 -7.00
N LEU A 164 -3.13 -1.97 -6.37
CA LEU A 164 -4.18 -2.76 -5.76
C LEU A 164 -4.89 -2.01 -4.63
N VAL A 165 -4.13 -1.38 -3.73
CA VAL A 165 -4.66 -0.61 -2.60
C VAL A 165 -5.47 0.59 -3.08
N GLU A 166 -4.97 1.32 -4.08
CA GLU A 166 -5.69 2.44 -4.70
C GLU A 166 -7.01 1.99 -5.31
N TYR A 167 -7.00 0.86 -6.03
CA TYR A 167 -8.20 0.26 -6.59
C TYR A 167 -9.20 -0.18 -5.51
N ALA A 168 -8.72 -0.80 -4.43
CA ALA A 168 -9.57 -1.19 -3.30
C ALA A 168 -10.26 0.02 -2.67
N LEU A 169 -9.51 1.09 -2.41
CA LEU A 169 -10.02 2.32 -1.80
C LEU A 169 -11.04 3.03 -2.69
N ALA A 170 -10.82 3.08 -4.00
CA ALA A 170 -11.79 3.60 -4.95
C ALA A 170 -13.13 2.84 -4.88
N ASN A 171 -13.08 1.55 -4.60
CA ASN A 171 -14.25 0.68 -4.41
C ASN A 171 -14.80 0.67 -2.97
N GLY A 172 -14.24 1.50 -2.07
CA GLY A 172 -14.68 1.57 -0.68
C GLY A 172 -14.22 0.39 0.18
N VAL A 173 -13.20 -0.36 -0.26
CA VAL A 173 -12.59 -1.47 0.47
C VAL A 173 -11.26 -1.02 1.07
N THR A 174 -11.14 -1.10 2.39
CA THR A 174 -9.89 -0.83 3.11
C THR A 174 -9.03 -2.08 3.12
N VAL A 175 -7.78 -1.97 2.65
CA VAL A 175 -6.83 -3.10 2.70
C VAL A 175 -6.04 -3.04 4.01
N VAL A 176 -6.14 -4.09 4.81
CA VAL A 176 -5.44 -4.28 6.08
C VAL A 176 -4.34 -5.31 5.86
N PRO A 177 -3.06 -4.92 5.88
CA PRO A 177 -1.98 -5.88 5.63
C PRO A 177 -1.81 -6.83 6.81
N GLU A 178 -1.59 -8.12 6.51
CA GLU A 178 -1.00 -9.08 7.43
C GLU A 178 0.52 -8.88 7.42
N ILE A 179 1.04 -8.58 8.59
CA ILE A 179 2.40 -8.16 8.79
C ILE A 179 3.23 -9.33 9.33
N GLY A 180 4.31 -9.63 8.61
CA GLY A 180 5.36 -10.59 8.97
C GLY A 180 6.57 -9.93 9.65
N ARG A 181 7.80 -10.39 9.34
CA ARG A 181 9.04 -9.82 9.92
C ARG A 181 9.58 -8.59 9.18
N SER A 182 9.33 -8.48 7.87
CA SER A 182 9.71 -7.30 7.07
C SER A 182 8.58 -6.27 7.10
N LEU A 183 8.66 -5.34 8.06
CA LEU A 183 7.54 -4.48 8.43
C LEU A 183 7.51 -3.13 7.72
N ALA A 184 8.67 -2.46 7.65
CA ALA A 184 8.73 -1.04 7.38
C ALA A 184 8.31 -0.70 5.95
N GLU A 185 8.79 -1.48 4.98
CA GLU A 185 8.51 -1.26 3.56
C GLU A 185 7.06 -1.56 3.17
N VAL A 186 6.41 -2.48 3.88
CA VAL A 186 5.00 -2.83 3.64
C VAL A 186 4.12 -1.72 4.18
N LEU A 187 4.39 -1.21 5.38
CA LEU A 187 3.57 -0.19 6.05
C LEU A 187 3.42 1.12 5.26
N GLU A 188 4.39 1.49 4.41
CA GLU A 188 4.29 2.69 3.58
C GLU A 188 3.26 2.55 2.45
N VAL A 189 3.00 1.32 1.99
CA VAL A 189 2.07 1.06 0.88
C VAL A 189 0.62 1.09 1.33
N PHE A 190 0.34 0.66 2.57
CA PHE A 190 -1.03 0.57 3.08
C PHE A 190 -1.40 1.83 3.88
N PRO A 191 -2.37 2.64 3.45
CA PRO A 191 -2.80 3.82 4.19
C PRO A 191 -3.64 3.46 5.43
N SER A 192 -4.09 2.20 5.56
CA SER A 192 -4.93 1.76 6.67
C SER A 192 -4.23 1.88 8.02
N ARG A 193 -4.86 2.58 8.97
CA ARG A 193 -4.40 2.63 10.37
C ARG A 193 -4.26 1.23 10.98
N TRP A 194 -5.09 0.31 10.52
CA TRP A 194 -5.20 -1.04 11.05
C TRP A 194 -4.21 -1.99 10.39
N VAL A 195 -3.62 -2.87 11.20
CA VAL A 195 -2.72 -3.93 10.72
C VAL A 195 -3.06 -5.26 11.38
N HIS A 196 -2.86 -6.36 10.68
CA HIS A 196 -2.95 -7.70 11.26
C HIS A 196 -1.54 -8.19 11.54
N ILE A 197 -1.23 -8.58 12.77
CA ILE A 197 0.02 -9.27 13.08
C ILE A 197 -0.30 -10.77 12.98
N GLY A 198 0.27 -11.43 11.97
CA GLY A 198 0.01 -12.83 11.69
C GLY A 198 0.57 -13.76 12.78
N ARG A 199 1.46 -14.67 12.40
CA ARG A 199 2.15 -15.55 13.37
C ARG A 199 3.31 -14.88 14.12
N ALA A 200 3.60 -13.61 13.82
CA ALA A 200 4.67 -12.89 14.48
C ALA A 200 4.29 -12.53 15.92
N LYS A 201 5.28 -12.58 16.83
CA LYS A 201 5.11 -12.11 18.20
C LYS A 201 5.16 -10.58 18.22
N LEU A 202 4.23 -9.94 18.93
CA LEU A 202 4.30 -8.50 19.20
C LEU A 202 5.47 -8.20 20.15
N THR A 203 6.66 -7.98 19.60
CA THR A 203 7.86 -7.59 20.36
C THR A 203 7.82 -6.10 20.70
N ARG A 204 8.65 -5.66 21.66
CA ARG A 204 8.79 -4.22 21.99
C ARG A 204 9.21 -3.38 20.78
N GLY A 205 10.12 -3.92 19.95
CA GLY A 205 10.55 -3.24 18.71
C GLY A 205 9.41 -3.11 17.69
N LEU A 206 8.66 -4.18 17.48
CA LEU A 206 7.48 -4.16 16.61
C LEU A 206 6.41 -3.17 17.11
N ALA A 207 6.12 -3.17 18.42
CA ALA A 207 5.19 -2.22 19.02
C ALA A 207 5.64 -0.75 18.82
N GLY A 208 6.93 -0.47 19.01
CA GLY A 208 7.49 0.87 18.79
C GLY A 208 7.41 1.31 17.33
N LEU A 209 7.64 0.39 16.38
CA LEU A 209 7.55 0.68 14.95
C LEU A 209 6.10 0.93 14.50
N LEU A 210 5.14 0.15 15.00
CA LEU A 210 3.72 0.39 14.75
C LEU A 210 3.30 1.75 15.31
N GLN A 211 3.76 2.09 16.52
CA GLN A 211 3.46 3.38 17.13
C GLN A 211 4.04 4.56 16.34
N SER A 212 5.27 4.46 15.82
CA SER A 212 5.87 5.54 15.02
C SER A 212 5.17 5.77 13.69
N HIS A 213 4.46 4.77 13.16
CA HIS A 213 3.66 4.86 11.93
C HIS A 213 2.16 5.02 12.20
N ASP A 214 1.76 5.32 13.44
CA ASP A 214 0.36 5.42 13.89
C ASP A 214 -0.51 4.21 13.51
N ARG A 215 0.08 3.01 13.57
CA ARG A 215 -0.58 1.74 13.25
C ARG A 215 -1.14 1.08 14.49
N VAL A 216 -2.31 0.46 14.35
CA VAL A 216 -3.01 -0.25 15.43
C VAL A 216 -3.20 -1.72 15.03
N PRO A 217 -2.63 -2.67 15.81
CA PRO A 217 -2.83 -4.08 15.55
C PRO A 217 -4.27 -4.47 15.88
N VAL A 218 -4.96 -5.08 14.92
CA VAL A 218 -6.31 -5.61 15.09
C VAL A 218 -6.26 -7.00 15.71
N ARG A 219 -5.26 -7.80 15.33
CA ARG A 219 -5.03 -9.15 15.83
C ARG A 219 -3.55 -9.43 15.92
N TRP A 220 -3.12 -10.16 16.95
CA TRP A 220 -1.71 -10.49 17.20
C TRP A 220 -1.53 -11.77 18.02
N HIS A 221 -0.31 -12.32 17.99
CA HIS A 221 0.08 -13.44 18.85
C HIS A 221 0.97 -12.94 20.00
N ASP A 222 0.67 -13.33 21.24
CA ASP A 222 1.45 -12.94 22.44
C ASP A 222 2.54 -13.96 22.83
N GLY A 223 2.50 -15.13 22.20
CA GLY A 223 3.41 -16.26 22.45
C GLY A 223 2.78 -17.40 23.25
N ALA A 224 1.61 -17.18 23.86
CA ALA A 224 0.79 -18.19 24.52
C ALA A 224 -0.53 -18.45 23.76
N GLY A 225 -0.98 -17.51 22.93
CA GLY A 225 -2.10 -17.69 22.00
C GLY A 225 -2.39 -16.44 21.15
N THR A 226 -3.53 -16.45 20.46
CA THR A 226 -4.03 -15.32 19.67
C THR A 226 -4.84 -14.34 20.54
N ALA A 227 -4.49 -13.06 20.44
CA ALA A 227 -5.22 -11.94 21.01
C ALA A 227 -5.74 -11.03 19.90
N ASP A 228 -6.89 -10.39 20.13
CA ASP A 228 -7.54 -9.45 19.21
C ASP A 228 -8.00 -8.21 20.00
N VAL A 229 -8.42 -7.14 19.31
CA VAL A 229 -9.06 -5.94 19.86
C VAL A 229 -10.26 -6.27 20.75
N LEU A 230 -10.91 -7.42 20.54
CA LEU A 230 -12.01 -7.91 21.37
C LEU A 230 -11.57 -8.76 22.60
N GLY A 231 -10.27 -8.99 22.78
CA GLY A 231 -9.69 -9.81 23.88
C GLY A 231 -9.01 -11.10 23.40
N ARG A 232 -8.53 -11.92 24.35
CA ARG A 232 -7.92 -13.23 24.04
C ARG A 232 -8.95 -14.19 23.44
N THR A 233 -8.66 -14.76 22.28
CA THR A 233 -9.44 -15.85 21.70
C THR A 233 -8.62 -17.13 21.78
N ALA A 234 -8.71 -17.82 22.91
CA ALA A 234 -8.32 -19.22 23.00
C ALA A 234 -9.16 -19.93 24.06
N SER A 235 -9.61 -21.12 23.70
CA SER A 235 -10.25 -22.14 24.53
C SER A 235 -9.56 -22.36 25.89
N SER A 236 -9.98 -21.65 26.95
CA SER A 236 -9.97 -22.14 28.33
C SER A 236 -10.62 -21.11 29.27
N PRO A 237 -11.55 -21.50 30.15
CA PRO A 237 -12.22 -20.59 31.06
C PRO A 237 -11.38 -20.42 32.33
N ARG A 238 -10.66 -19.29 32.44
CA ARG A 238 -10.26 -18.57 33.67
C ARG A 238 -8.89 -17.91 33.46
N ALA A 239 -8.92 -16.62 33.13
CA ALA A 239 -7.89 -15.67 33.55
C ALA A 239 -8.39 -14.23 33.33
N THR A 240 -8.47 -13.48 34.42
CA THR A 240 -8.79 -12.05 34.56
C THR A 240 -7.92 -11.18 33.62
N PRO A 241 -8.42 -10.04 33.09
CA PRO A 241 -7.82 -9.38 31.94
C PRO A 241 -6.64 -8.49 32.33
N ALA A 242 -5.48 -8.71 31.70
CA ALA A 242 -4.38 -7.75 31.68
C ALA A 242 -4.62 -6.70 30.58
N CYS A 243 -5.61 -5.82 30.80
CA CYS A 243 -5.75 -4.56 30.08
C CYS A 243 -5.00 -3.48 30.87
N ALA A 244 -3.80 -3.09 30.43
CA ALA A 244 -3.16 -1.88 30.98
C ALA A 244 -2.25 -1.12 30.00
N VAL A 245 -1.77 -1.72 28.90
CA VAL A 245 -0.80 -1.05 28.01
C VAL A 245 -1.41 -0.56 26.70
N ALA A 246 -2.42 -1.23 26.14
CA ALA A 246 -3.10 -0.78 24.91
C ALA A 246 -4.19 0.29 25.16
N GLY A 247 -4.73 0.38 26.39
CA GLY A 247 -5.80 1.34 26.74
C GLY A 247 -5.37 2.80 26.78
N ARG A 248 -4.06 3.10 26.68
CA ARG A 248 -3.53 4.46 26.69
C ARG A 248 -3.46 5.09 25.29
N LEU A 249 -3.61 4.30 24.23
CA LEU A 249 -3.60 4.76 22.83
C LEU A 249 -4.99 5.21 22.31
N VAL A 250 -6.07 4.98 23.06
CA VAL A 250 -7.45 5.23 22.61
C VAL A 250 -8.17 6.37 23.36
N ARG A 251 -7.58 6.95 24.41
CA ARG A 251 -8.18 8.08 25.12
C ARG A 251 -7.57 9.42 24.71
N ARG A 252 -8.27 10.16 23.83
CA ARG A 252 -8.37 11.62 24.00
C ARG A 252 -9.47 11.91 25.04
N PRO A 253 -9.34 12.97 25.87
CA PRO A 253 -10.29 13.25 26.94
C PRO A 253 -11.57 13.86 26.36
N GLY A 254 -12.71 13.22 26.64
CA GLY A 254 -14.04 13.74 26.33
C GLY A 254 -15.06 12.63 26.09
N ALA A 255 -16.16 12.67 26.84
CA ALA A 255 -17.30 11.76 26.79
C ALA A 255 -17.11 10.36 27.41
N ALA A 256 -17.19 10.31 28.75
CA ALA A 256 -17.83 9.19 29.42
C ALA A 256 -19.35 9.30 29.26
N ALA A 257 -20.03 8.20 28.92
CA ALA A 257 -21.17 7.66 29.68
C ALA A 257 -22.07 6.75 28.82
N ALA A 258 -22.51 5.68 29.50
CA ALA A 258 -23.78 4.98 29.38
C ALA A 258 -23.92 3.79 28.41
N LEU A 259 -24.65 2.81 28.96
CA LEU A 259 -25.28 1.62 28.35
C LEU A 259 -24.35 0.40 28.27
N GLY A 260 -24.60 -0.73 28.92
CA GLY A 260 -25.84 -1.26 29.50
C GLY A 260 -25.81 -2.76 29.21
N ARG A 261 -25.68 -3.59 30.25
CA ARG A 261 -25.58 -5.05 30.13
C ARG A 261 -26.93 -5.62 29.71
N THR A 262 -27.02 -6.33 28.58
CA THR A 262 -28.09 -7.30 28.34
C THR A 262 -27.51 -8.53 27.64
N GLY A 263 -27.67 -9.70 28.26
CA GLY A 263 -27.18 -10.98 27.77
C GLY A 263 -28.12 -11.64 26.76
N VAL A 264 -27.54 -12.49 25.91
CA VAL A 264 -28.23 -13.46 25.05
C VAL A 264 -27.32 -14.72 24.92
N PRO A 265 -27.86 -15.95 24.92
CA PRO A 265 -27.07 -17.17 25.18
C PRO A 265 -26.33 -17.72 23.95
N ARG A 266 -25.20 -18.40 24.20
CA ARG A 266 -24.34 -19.06 23.21
C ARG A 266 -24.89 -20.45 22.82
N ALA A 267 -25.27 -20.63 21.56
CA ALA A 267 -25.41 -21.95 20.94
C ALA A 267 -24.05 -22.43 20.39
N ARG A 268 -23.69 -23.68 20.68
CA ARG A 268 -22.46 -24.34 20.20
C ARG A 268 -22.74 -24.98 18.84
N LEU A 269 -21.91 -24.66 17.85
CA LEU A 269 -21.76 -25.47 16.63
C LEU A 269 -20.30 -25.95 16.58
N ARG A 270 -20.13 -27.27 16.67
CA ARG A 270 -18.87 -27.96 16.38
C ARG A 270 -18.80 -28.19 14.87
N SER A 271 -17.66 -27.89 14.26
CA SER A 271 -17.28 -28.45 12.96
C SER A 271 -15.84 -28.95 13.05
N SER A 272 -15.70 -30.26 12.95
CA SER A 272 -14.43 -30.97 12.76
C SER A 272 -14.13 -31.01 11.26
N PHE A 273 -12.91 -30.69 10.83
CA PHE A 273 -12.32 -31.19 9.59
C PHE A 273 -10.80 -31.41 9.78
N PRO A 274 -10.21 -32.39 9.08
CA PRO A 274 -8.99 -33.08 9.48
C PRO A 274 -7.72 -32.44 8.90
N GLY A 275 -6.60 -32.88 9.47
CA GLY A 275 -5.28 -32.28 9.34
C GLY A 275 -4.55 -32.53 8.03
N TYR A 276 -3.56 -31.67 7.78
CA TYR A 276 -2.54 -31.85 6.77
C TYR A 276 -1.17 -31.85 7.49
N HIS A 277 -0.49 -32.97 7.42
CA HIS A 277 0.92 -33.11 7.81
C HIS A 277 1.80 -32.70 6.62
N GLY A 278 2.78 -31.85 6.87
CA GLY A 278 3.82 -31.44 5.91
C GLY A 278 5.14 -31.19 6.63
N ALA A 279 6.19 -31.81 6.11
CA ALA A 279 7.50 -32.12 6.69
C ALA A 279 8.44 -30.91 6.97
N PRO A 280 9.59 -31.09 7.66
CA PRO A 280 10.38 -30.00 8.23
C PRO A 280 11.30 -29.30 7.21
N ARG A 281 11.46 -27.98 7.41
CA ARG A 281 12.28 -27.06 6.60
C ARG A 281 13.78 -27.30 6.79
N GLY A 282 14.51 -27.33 5.68
CA GLY A 282 15.95 -27.08 5.64
C GLY A 282 16.28 -25.64 6.06
N LYS A 283 17.39 -25.49 6.78
CA LYS A 283 17.97 -24.21 7.20
C LYS A 283 18.59 -23.51 5.98
N GLU A 284 17.91 -22.52 5.44
CA GLU A 284 18.48 -21.64 4.42
C GLU A 284 19.02 -20.37 5.10
N ARG A 285 20.30 -20.09 4.86
CA ARG A 285 21.05 -18.98 5.47
C ARG A 285 20.64 -17.67 4.81
N ASP A 286 20.43 -16.66 5.64
CA ASP A 286 20.08 -15.28 5.25
C ASP A 286 21.10 -14.68 4.26
N MET A 287 20.61 -14.18 3.12
CA MET A 287 21.31 -13.28 2.21
C MET A 287 20.59 -11.90 2.21
N PRO A 288 21.33 -10.78 2.21
CA PRO A 288 20.75 -9.43 2.21
C PRO A 288 20.07 -9.07 0.87
N SER A 289 19.05 -8.21 0.93
CA SER A 289 18.17 -7.87 -0.22
C SER A 289 18.83 -6.92 -1.23
N SER A 290 18.47 -7.07 -2.52
CA SER A 290 19.08 -6.38 -3.68
C SER A 290 18.94 -4.84 -3.72
N ARG A 291 18.16 -4.23 -2.82
CA ARG A 291 18.09 -2.75 -2.65
C ARG A 291 19.09 -2.20 -1.63
N SER A 292 19.51 -2.98 -0.62
CA SER A 292 20.61 -2.56 0.26
C SER A 292 21.92 -2.47 -0.53
N LEU A 293 22.12 -3.37 -1.48
CA LEU A 293 23.28 -3.38 -2.39
C LEU A 293 23.37 -2.13 -3.29
N ARG A 294 22.26 -1.55 -3.75
CA ARG A 294 22.29 -0.32 -4.60
C ARG A 294 22.55 0.95 -3.80
N ARG A 295 22.06 1.05 -2.56
CA ARG A 295 22.41 2.17 -1.66
C ARG A 295 23.85 2.04 -1.14
N MET A 296 24.33 0.81 -0.93
CA MET A 296 25.73 0.54 -0.59
C MET A 296 26.70 0.88 -1.73
N ALA A 297 26.29 0.81 -3.00
CA ALA A 297 27.12 1.17 -4.15
C ALA A 297 27.34 2.69 -4.33
N ALA A 298 26.44 3.54 -3.81
CA ALA A 298 26.58 4.99 -3.93
C ALA A 298 27.64 5.56 -2.96
N LEU A 299 27.77 4.96 -1.77
CA LEU A 299 28.70 5.42 -0.73
C LEU A 299 30.19 5.41 -1.16
N PRO A 300 30.76 4.35 -1.76
CA PRO A 300 32.16 4.36 -2.20
C PRO A 300 32.40 5.42 -3.27
N LEU A 301 31.47 5.60 -4.21
CA LEU A 301 31.58 6.61 -5.27
C LEU A 301 31.58 8.04 -4.72
N VAL A 302 30.74 8.33 -3.72
CA VAL A 302 30.72 9.63 -3.05
C VAL A 302 32.05 9.91 -2.34
N LEU A 303 32.61 8.92 -1.64
CA LEU A 303 33.91 9.07 -0.96
C LEU A 303 35.03 9.40 -1.96
N LEU A 304 35.05 8.72 -3.11
CA LEU A 304 36.04 8.95 -4.17
C LEU A 304 35.91 10.33 -4.81
N VAL A 305 34.68 10.79 -5.09
CA VAL A 305 34.44 12.14 -5.65
C VAL A 305 34.82 13.23 -4.64
N VAL A 306 34.48 13.06 -3.36
CA VAL A 306 34.88 14.00 -2.31
C VAL A 306 36.41 14.06 -2.17
N ALA A 307 37.10 12.95 -2.31
CA ALA A 307 38.56 12.93 -2.28
C ALA A 307 39.18 13.74 -3.43
N ALA A 308 38.65 13.64 -4.65
CA ALA A 308 39.12 14.42 -5.79
C ALA A 308 38.93 15.95 -5.58
N VAL A 309 37.85 16.36 -4.91
CA VAL A 309 37.62 17.77 -4.53
C VAL A 309 38.65 18.24 -3.49
N LEU A 310 39.00 17.40 -2.51
CA LEU A 310 40.02 17.72 -1.51
C LEU A 310 41.42 17.85 -2.10
N ASP A 311 41.73 17.15 -3.20
CA ASP A 311 42.99 17.35 -3.92
C ASP A 311 43.09 18.75 -4.52
N VAL A 312 42.00 19.29 -5.08
CA VAL A 312 41.98 20.68 -5.56
C VAL A 312 42.11 21.66 -4.41
N LEU A 313 41.44 21.39 -3.29
CA LEU A 313 41.60 22.20 -2.10
C LEU A 313 43.06 22.22 -1.63
N HIS A 314 43.74 21.08 -1.64
CA HIS A 314 45.17 21.01 -1.33
C HIS A 314 46.01 21.82 -2.33
N LEU A 315 45.79 21.67 -3.64
CA LEU A 315 46.54 22.40 -4.67
C LEU A 315 46.37 23.93 -4.57
N VAL A 316 45.20 24.40 -4.14
CA VAL A 316 44.90 25.83 -3.99
C VAL A 316 45.41 26.40 -2.66
N THR A 317 45.40 25.61 -1.58
CA THR A 317 45.67 26.10 -0.22
C THR A 317 47.01 25.67 0.35
N GLY A 318 47.70 24.70 -0.28
CA GLY A 318 48.89 24.05 0.26
C GLY A 318 48.62 23.21 1.51
N SER A 319 47.35 22.95 1.86
CA SER A 319 46.98 22.31 3.13
C SER A 319 47.32 20.82 3.16
N SER A 320 48.35 20.43 3.91
CA SER A 320 48.75 19.02 4.08
C SER A 320 47.66 18.17 4.73
N THR A 321 46.74 18.77 5.51
CA THR A 321 45.60 18.06 6.09
C THR A 321 44.58 17.66 5.03
N ALA A 322 44.34 18.51 4.01
CA ALA A 322 43.45 18.17 2.91
C ALA A 322 44.00 16.99 2.08
N ALA A 323 45.31 16.95 1.83
CA ALA A 323 45.97 15.82 1.17
C ALA A 323 45.85 14.53 1.99
N ALA A 324 46.06 14.60 3.31
CA ALA A 324 45.90 13.45 4.20
C ALA A 324 44.45 12.95 4.24
N PHE A 325 43.44 13.82 4.27
CA PHE A 325 42.04 13.39 4.21
C PHE A 325 41.66 12.78 2.86
N ALA A 326 42.11 13.38 1.74
CA ALA A 326 41.89 12.83 0.40
C ALA A 326 42.43 11.40 0.30
N TRP A 327 43.63 11.16 0.82
CA TRP A 327 44.23 9.82 0.88
C TRP A 327 43.32 8.78 1.56
N HIS A 328 42.84 9.09 2.77
CA HIS A 328 42.04 8.15 3.57
C HIS A 328 40.68 7.88 2.91
N LEU A 329 40.10 8.89 2.26
CA LEU A 329 38.84 8.75 1.53
C LEU A 329 39.00 7.91 0.25
N ILE A 330 40.13 8.03 -0.45
CA ILE A 330 40.44 7.15 -1.59
C ILE A 330 40.57 5.70 -1.11
N ALA A 331 41.32 5.46 -0.03
CA ALA A 331 41.47 4.12 0.54
C ALA A 331 40.13 3.51 0.98
N ALA A 332 39.31 4.28 1.71
CA ALA A 332 37.99 3.83 2.16
C ALA A 332 37.02 3.59 1.00
N GLY A 333 37.02 4.49 0.00
CA GLY A 333 36.21 4.36 -1.20
C GLY A 333 36.57 3.14 -2.04
N LEU A 334 37.86 2.83 -2.19
CA LEU A 334 38.34 1.65 -2.91
C LEU A 334 37.98 0.35 -2.18
N LEU A 335 38.25 0.26 -0.87
CA LEU A 335 37.94 -0.94 -0.09
C LEU A 335 36.44 -1.25 -0.10
N LEU A 336 35.61 -0.23 0.10
CA LEU A 336 34.16 -0.39 0.07
C LEU A 336 33.66 -0.68 -1.35
N GLY A 337 34.23 -0.05 -2.37
CA GLY A 337 33.90 -0.29 -3.77
C GLY A 337 34.18 -1.72 -4.22
N ILE A 338 35.34 -2.26 -3.84
CA ILE A 338 35.71 -3.66 -4.10
C ILE A 338 34.77 -4.63 -3.37
N ALA A 339 34.45 -4.36 -2.11
CA ALA A 339 33.53 -5.18 -1.33
C ALA A 339 32.12 -5.22 -1.95
N VAL A 340 31.62 -4.08 -2.42
CA VAL A 340 30.32 -3.99 -3.11
C VAL A 340 30.36 -4.70 -4.47
N ALA A 341 31.43 -4.52 -5.24
CA ALA A 341 31.60 -5.20 -6.52
C ALA A 341 31.67 -6.73 -6.35
N ALA A 342 32.38 -7.22 -5.33
CA ALA A 342 32.45 -8.64 -5.00
C ALA A 342 31.09 -9.22 -4.60
N ALA A 343 30.29 -8.48 -3.81
CA ALA A 343 28.94 -8.91 -3.45
C ALA A 343 28.01 -8.97 -4.67
N GLN A 344 28.08 -7.96 -5.55
CA GLN A 344 27.31 -7.94 -6.81
C GLN A 344 27.75 -9.00 -7.83
N TRP A 345 29.01 -9.41 -7.79
CA TRP A 345 29.55 -10.49 -8.62
C TRP A 345 29.07 -11.86 -8.13
N LEU A 346 29.02 -12.07 -6.80
CA LEU A 346 28.44 -13.28 -6.20
C LEU A 346 26.96 -13.43 -6.54
N ASP A 347 26.17 -12.35 -6.43
CA ASP A 347 24.74 -12.38 -6.80
C ASP A 347 24.53 -12.81 -8.26
N ARG A 348 25.42 -12.42 -9.18
CA ARG A 348 25.33 -12.77 -10.60
C ARG A 348 25.66 -14.23 -10.89
N ILE A 349 26.61 -14.82 -10.16
CA ILE A 349 26.95 -16.25 -10.29
C ILE A 349 25.76 -17.13 -9.92
N PHE A 350 24.97 -16.73 -8.91
CA PHE A 350 23.80 -17.48 -8.46
C PHE A 350 22.52 -17.16 -9.25
N ALA A 351 22.53 -16.16 -10.14
CA ALA A 351 21.36 -15.68 -10.87
C ALA A 351 21.41 -15.92 -12.40
N GLU A 352 22.27 -16.82 -12.89
CA GLU A 352 22.41 -17.23 -14.31
C GLU A 352 22.36 -16.05 -15.32
N SER A 353 22.98 -14.92 -15.01
CA SER A 353 22.99 -13.73 -15.89
C SER A 353 24.42 -13.21 -16.11
N ALA A 354 24.90 -13.32 -17.36
CA ALA A 354 26.31 -13.13 -17.71
C ALA A 354 26.66 -11.78 -18.37
N ALA A 355 25.69 -10.89 -18.66
CA ALA A 355 25.96 -9.66 -19.40
C ALA A 355 26.36 -8.48 -18.49
N PHE A 356 27.55 -7.92 -18.68
CA PHE A 356 27.97 -6.67 -18.04
C PHE A 356 27.25 -5.48 -18.66
N THR A 357 26.76 -4.57 -17.83
CA THR A 357 26.18 -3.31 -18.31
C THR A 357 27.27 -2.27 -18.57
N THR A 358 26.98 -1.26 -19.39
CA THR A 358 27.86 -0.11 -19.58
C THR A 358 28.19 0.59 -18.26
N GLY A 359 27.27 0.59 -17.29
CA GLY A 359 27.51 1.16 -15.95
C GLY A 359 28.53 0.37 -15.13
N ASP A 360 28.54 -0.96 -15.23
CA ASP A 360 29.50 -1.82 -14.53
C ASP A 360 30.94 -1.55 -14.99
N LEU A 361 31.13 -1.42 -16.31
CA LEU A 361 32.44 -1.16 -16.91
C LEU A 361 32.99 0.21 -16.49
N VAL A 362 32.14 1.23 -16.36
CA VAL A 362 32.57 2.56 -15.91
C VAL A 362 32.94 2.56 -14.43
N ILE A 363 32.19 1.86 -13.58
CA ILE A 363 32.53 1.73 -12.15
C ILE A 363 33.87 1.00 -12.00
N ALA A 364 34.10 -0.08 -12.76
CA ALA A 364 35.37 -0.79 -12.76
C ALA A 364 36.53 0.12 -13.21
N GLY A 365 36.34 0.90 -14.28
CA GLY A 365 37.32 1.88 -14.75
C GLY A 365 37.63 2.97 -13.71
N ALA A 366 36.61 3.47 -13.01
CA ALA A 366 36.79 4.44 -11.94
C ALA A 366 37.60 3.87 -10.77
N LEU A 367 37.32 2.63 -10.33
CA LEU A 367 38.09 1.96 -9.28
C LEU A 367 39.57 1.77 -9.67
N VAL A 368 39.85 1.44 -10.94
CA VAL A 368 41.23 1.34 -11.44
C VAL A 368 41.92 2.69 -11.37
N LEU A 369 41.30 3.76 -11.85
CA LEU A 369 41.87 5.11 -11.85
C LEU A 369 42.14 5.65 -10.44
N PHE A 370 41.20 5.44 -9.51
CA PHE A 370 41.41 5.80 -8.10
C PHE A 370 42.44 4.90 -7.41
N GLY A 371 42.53 3.62 -7.79
CA GLY A 371 43.59 2.70 -7.34
C GLY A 371 44.97 3.15 -7.81
N THR A 372 45.09 3.58 -9.07
CA THR A 372 46.32 4.17 -9.61
C THR A 372 46.69 5.46 -8.87
N SER A 373 45.72 6.35 -8.62
CA SER A 373 45.93 7.55 -7.79
C SER A 373 46.46 7.19 -6.41
N TRP A 374 45.87 6.19 -5.75
CA TRP A 374 46.28 5.75 -4.42
C TRP A 374 47.70 5.18 -4.40
N VAL A 375 48.04 4.31 -5.36
CA VAL A 375 49.38 3.70 -5.47
C VAL A 375 50.45 4.74 -5.74
N LEU A 376 50.19 5.71 -6.61
CA LEU A 376 51.15 6.78 -6.94
C LEU A 376 51.52 7.66 -5.74
N ARG A 377 50.65 7.70 -4.73
CA ARG A 377 50.93 8.46 -3.50
C ARG A 377 51.71 7.62 -2.46
N LEU A 378 51.73 6.27 -2.55
CA LEU A 378 52.49 5.39 -1.61
C LEU A 378 53.99 5.63 -1.66
N GLY A 379 54.50 6.17 -2.77
CA GLY A 379 55.91 6.51 -2.94
C GLY A 379 56.29 7.94 -2.52
N GLN A 380 55.37 8.74 -1.97
CA GLN A 380 55.62 10.16 -1.65
C GLN A 380 55.71 10.38 -0.13
N ILE A 381 56.73 11.12 0.31
CA ILE A 381 56.94 11.46 1.72
C ILE A 381 55.89 12.52 2.11
N GLY A 382 55.15 12.28 3.20
CA GLY A 382 54.11 13.21 3.66
C GLY A 382 52.77 13.10 2.95
N TRP A 383 52.56 12.05 2.13
CA TRP A 383 51.29 11.75 1.47
C TRP A 383 50.85 12.81 0.45
N GLU A 384 51.78 13.63 -0.03
CA GLU A 384 51.49 14.68 -1.00
C GLU A 384 51.10 14.10 -2.36
N PRO A 385 50.02 14.59 -2.99
CA PRO A 385 49.59 14.08 -4.27
C PRO A 385 50.51 14.57 -5.39
N SER A 386 51.16 13.64 -6.08
CA SER A 386 51.83 13.94 -7.34
C SER A 386 50.81 14.36 -8.42
N LEU A 387 51.20 15.21 -9.37
CA LEU A 387 50.32 15.64 -10.47
C LEU A 387 49.66 14.45 -11.23
N PRO A 388 50.37 13.34 -11.52
CA PRO A 388 49.76 12.16 -12.10
C PRO A 388 48.69 11.51 -11.20
N ALA A 389 48.87 11.55 -9.87
CA ALA A 389 47.90 11.02 -8.92
C ALA A 389 46.62 11.85 -8.88
N VAL A 390 46.73 13.19 -8.91
CA VAL A 390 45.57 14.08 -8.99
C VAL A 390 44.82 13.88 -10.31
N PHE A 391 45.55 13.81 -11.42
CA PHE A 391 44.96 13.60 -12.73
C PHE A 391 44.17 12.29 -12.80
N ALA A 392 44.72 11.19 -12.29
CA ALA A 392 44.03 9.90 -12.25
C ALA A 392 42.73 9.95 -11.42
N ALA A 393 42.74 10.60 -10.25
CA ALA A 393 41.55 10.76 -9.42
C ALA A 393 40.45 11.59 -10.11
N TRP A 394 40.83 12.66 -10.81
CA TRP A 394 39.88 13.53 -11.51
C TRP A 394 39.26 12.88 -12.75
N VAL A 395 40.03 12.14 -13.53
CA VAL A 395 39.49 11.37 -14.66
C VAL A 395 38.50 10.30 -14.15
N GLY A 396 38.83 9.65 -13.02
CA GLY A 396 37.92 8.72 -12.36
C GLY A 396 36.61 9.38 -11.90
N ALA A 397 36.70 10.55 -11.26
CA ALA A 397 35.54 11.30 -10.78
C ALA A 397 34.61 11.75 -11.94
N LEU A 398 35.19 12.26 -13.03
CA LEU A 398 34.43 12.68 -14.21
C LEU A 398 33.68 11.51 -14.87
N GLY A 399 34.31 10.33 -14.94
CA GLY A 399 33.65 9.11 -15.44
C GLY A 399 32.42 8.72 -14.62
N VAL A 400 32.52 8.80 -13.29
CA VAL A 400 31.40 8.51 -12.36
C VAL A 400 30.26 9.52 -12.53
N CYS A 401 30.58 10.81 -12.65
CA CYS A 401 29.58 11.86 -12.83
C CYS A 401 28.84 11.75 -14.18
N ALA A 402 29.53 11.38 -15.26
CA ALA A 402 28.94 11.24 -16.59
C ALA A 402 27.84 10.16 -16.65
N VAL A 403 28.02 9.03 -15.96
CA VAL A 403 27.02 7.96 -15.88
C VAL A 403 25.81 8.35 -15.06
N GLY A 404 26.02 9.08 -13.96
CA GLY A 404 24.94 9.65 -13.16
C GLY A 404 24.03 10.56 -14.00
N PHE A 405 24.63 11.41 -14.85
CA PHE A 405 23.91 12.37 -15.69
C PHE A 405 23.19 11.71 -16.88
N LEU A 406 23.84 10.79 -17.60
CA LEU A 406 23.23 10.08 -18.73
C LEU A 406 22.07 9.16 -18.29
N GLY A 407 22.18 8.54 -17.12
CA GLY A 407 21.12 7.73 -16.52
C GLY A 407 19.88 8.54 -16.07
N THR A 408 20.02 9.84 -15.82
CA THR A 408 18.88 10.75 -15.57
C THR A 408 18.26 11.30 -16.85
N ALA A 409 19.06 11.57 -17.89
CA ALA A 409 18.57 12.07 -19.17
C ALA A 409 17.72 11.04 -19.94
N GLY A 410 18.07 9.74 -19.88
CA GLY A 410 17.27 8.66 -20.48
C GLY A 410 15.86 8.50 -19.88
N ARG A 411 15.68 8.86 -18.59
CA ARG A 411 14.38 8.83 -17.90
C ARG A 411 13.46 9.99 -18.28
N LEU A 412 14.01 11.11 -18.74
CA LEU A 412 13.21 12.28 -19.17
C LEU A 412 12.65 12.14 -20.59
N ARG A 413 13.17 11.20 -21.41
CA ARG A 413 12.67 10.90 -22.76
C ARG A 413 11.51 9.89 -22.81
N GLN A 414 11.17 9.23 -21.70
CA GLN A 414 10.09 8.24 -21.62
C GLN A 414 8.82 8.80 -20.93
N LYS A 415 8.44 10.04 -21.22
CA LYS A 415 7.06 10.49 -20.95
C LYS A 415 6.16 9.96 -22.08
N PRO A 416 5.10 9.19 -21.81
CA PRO A 416 4.21 8.73 -22.86
C PRO A 416 3.46 9.93 -23.45
N ALA A 417 3.42 9.99 -24.79
CA ALA A 417 2.60 10.93 -25.52
C ALA A 417 1.12 10.67 -25.20
N VAL A 418 0.40 11.72 -24.82
CA VAL A 418 -1.06 11.74 -24.70
C VAL A 418 -1.63 11.48 -26.09
N SER A 419 -2.31 10.33 -26.28
CA SER A 419 -3.06 10.07 -27.51
C SER A 419 -4.39 10.83 -27.46
N THR A 420 -4.49 11.91 -28.22
CA THR A 420 -5.76 12.47 -28.66
C THR A 420 -6.17 11.79 -29.96
N SER A 421 -7.17 10.90 -29.88
CA SER A 421 -8.16 10.62 -30.92
C SER A 421 -9.20 9.67 -30.36
#